data_AF-A0A522EZ97-F1
#
_entry.id   AF-A0A522EZ97-F1
#
_cell.length_a   1.000
_cell.length_b   1.000
_cell.length_c   1.000
_cell.angle_alpha   90.00
_cell.angle_beta   90.00
_cell.angle_gamma   90.00
#
_symmetry.space_group_name_H-M   'P 1'
#
loop_
_entity.id
_entity.type
_entity.pdbx_description
1 polymer ?
#
loop_
_entity_poly.entity_id
_entity_poly.type
_entity_poly.pdbx_seq_one_letter_code
_entity_poly.pdbx_strand_id
1 'polypeptide(L)'
;MARYLTTVELQKESMKFSAGHTTIFSATEREPLHGHMYTVYLALTTWVEENGMTFDYRYYKERIHLLCREVNQIFLMPEFSPFLQYSEDENYLYFTFNHKKIPFLREDVRLMPMTNITVEELSRWFVNELTKDEEELKKHRIEKLVVKVFSAPGQSASHEWHK
;
A
#
# COMPACT_ATOMS: atom_id res chain seq x y z
N MET A 1 -4.75 -27.22 25.53
CA MET A 1 -5.70 -26.09 25.64
C MET A 1 -6.48 -26.03 24.34
N ALA A 2 -7.73 -25.57 24.35
CA ALA A 2 -8.50 -25.43 23.11
C ALA A 2 -7.86 -24.37 22.19
N ARG A 3 -8.00 -24.55 20.87
CA ARG A 3 -7.56 -23.54 19.90
C ARG A 3 -8.29 -22.20 20.12
N TYR A 4 -7.61 -21.10 19.87
CA TYR A 4 -8.15 -19.75 20.06
C TYR A 4 -7.61 -18.77 19.01
N LEU A 5 -8.29 -17.65 18.82
CA LEU A 5 -7.84 -16.58 17.92
C LEU A 5 -6.84 -15.66 18.61
N THR A 6 -5.82 -15.26 17.87
CA THR A 6 -4.87 -14.22 18.27
C THR A 6 -4.59 -13.29 17.10
N THR A 7 -4.08 -12.09 17.39
CA THR A 7 -3.61 -11.15 16.38
C THR A 7 -2.11 -10.93 16.52
N VAL A 8 -1.37 -11.21 15.45
CA VAL A 8 0.05 -10.88 15.35
C VAL A 8 0.19 -9.50 14.70
N GLU A 9 0.85 -8.58 15.39
CA GLU A 9 1.07 -7.21 14.93
C GLU A 9 2.54 -7.00 14.53
N LEU A 10 2.75 -6.47 13.33
CA LEU A 10 4.06 -6.19 12.77
C LEU A 10 4.15 -4.70 12.41
N GLN A 11 5.08 -4.02 13.07
CA GLN A 11 5.44 -2.63 12.77
C GLN A 11 6.94 -2.48 13.00
N LYS A 12 7.73 -2.98 12.05
CA LYS A 12 9.19 -2.85 12.11
C LYS A 12 9.61 -1.57 11.42
N GLU A 13 10.72 -0.99 11.89
CA GLU A 13 11.32 0.20 11.27
C GLU A 13 11.66 -0.01 9.79
N SER A 14 11.95 -1.25 9.38
CA SER A 14 12.21 -1.62 7.99
C SER A 14 10.96 -1.74 7.11
N MET A 15 9.75 -1.68 7.69
CA MET A 15 8.48 -1.67 6.95
C MET A 15 8.16 -0.22 6.54
N LYS A 16 8.99 0.33 5.65
CA LYS A 16 8.92 1.73 5.20
C LYS A 16 9.30 1.86 3.73
N PHE A 17 8.83 2.93 3.11
CA PHE A 17 9.22 3.34 1.76
C PHE A 17 9.18 4.86 1.64
N SER A 18 10.05 5.43 0.83
CA SER A 18 10.05 6.86 0.51
C SER A 18 9.48 7.06 -0.88
N ALA A 19 8.43 7.86 -1.02
CA ALA A 19 7.80 8.11 -2.32
C ALA A 19 7.33 9.55 -2.47
N GLY A 20 7.41 10.05 -3.71
CA GLY A 20 6.79 11.31 -4.10
C GLY A 20 5.34 11.10 -4.53
N HIS A 21 4.48 12.10 -4.33
CA HIS A 21 3.10 12.06 -4.79
C HIS A 21 2.47 13.45 -4.89
N THR A 22 1.21 13.48 -5.33
CA THR A 22 0.31 14.62 -5.23
C THR A 22 -1.11 14.12 -5.00
N THR A 23 -1.79 14.61 -3.98
CA THR A 23 -3.22 14.33 -3.82
C THR A 23 -4.03 15.23 -4.73
N ILE A 24 -4.99 14.66 -5.46
CA ILE A 24 -5.91 15.42 -6.32
C ILE A 24 -7.27 15.52 -5.64
N PHE A 25 -7.73 16.74 -5.33
CA PHE A 25 -8.99 16.96 -4.61
C PHE A 25 -10.18 17.16 -5.55
N SER A 26 -9.95 17.80 -6.69
CA SER A 26 -10.99 18.10 -7.67
C SER A 26 -10.39 18.30 -9.07
N ALA A 27 -11.22 18.64 -10.06
CA ALA A 27 -10.78 18.96 -11.41
C ALA A 27 -9.80 20.15 -11.49
N THR A 28 -9.77 21.01 -10.46
CA THR A 28 -8.98 22.25 -10.46
C THR A 28 -8.03 22.38 -9.27
N GLU A 29 -8.18 21.56 -8.23
CA GLU A 29 -7.40 21.62 -7.00
C GLU A 29 -6.63 20.32 -6.73
N ARG A 30 -5.34 20.46 -6.43
CA ARG A 30 -4.44 19.39 -5.99
C ARG A 30 -3.35 19.96 -5.09
N GLU A 31 -2.71 19.10 -4.31
CA GLU A 31 -1.49 19.46 -3.60
C GLU A 31 -0.34 19.75 -4.57
N PRO A 32 0.66 20.56 -4.20
CA PRO A 32 1.94 20.56 -4.90
C PRO A 32 2.60 19.18 -4.89
N LEU A 33 3.51 18.93 -5.83
CA LEU A 33 4.32 17.71 -5.78
C LEU A 33 5.18 17.75 -4.51
N HIS A 34 5.17 16.67 -3.75
CA HIS A 34 5.97 16.50 -2.53
C HIS A 34 6.19 15.00 -2.28
N GLY A 35 6.61 14.61 -1.09
CA GLY A 35 6.77 13.20 -0.75
C GLY A 35 6.79 12.95 0.75
N HIS A 36 6.78 11.67 1.11
CA HIS A 36 6.82 11.20 2.49
C HIS A 36 7.78 10.04 2.66
N MET A 37 8.20 9.82 3.91
CA MET A 37 8.69 8.53 4.37
C MET A 37 7.52 7.77 4.97
N TYR A 38 6.88 6.94 4.14
CA TYR A 38 5.75 6.14 4.57
C TYR A 38 6.21 4.99 5.45
N THR A 39 5.41 4.63 6.45
CA THR A 39 5.59 3.38 7.22
C THR A 39 4.34 2.52 7.14
N VAL A 40 4.53 1.20 7.24
CA VAL A 40 3.47 0.21 7.08
C VAL A 40 3.36 -0.63 8.34
N TYR A 41 2.13 -0.76 8.83
CA TYR A 41 1.76 -1.67 9.90
C TYR A 41 0.91 -2.80 9.30
N LEU A 42 1.10 -4.02 9.81
CA LEU A 42 0.30 -5.18 9.45
C LEU A 42 -0.19 -5.89 10.72
N ALA A 43 -1.48 -6.21 10.77
CA ALA A 43 -2.05 -7.11 11.76
C ALA A 43 -2.72 -8.31 11.08
N LEU A 44 -2.49 -9.49 11.66
CA LEU A 44 -2.99 -10.76 11.16
C LEU A 44 -3.70 -11.51 12.28
N THR A 45 -5.01 -11.65 12.19
CA THR A 45 -5.79 -12.49 13.10
C THR A 45 -5.84 -13.92 12.56
N THR A 46 -5.41 -14.87 13.39
CA THR A 46 -5.22 -16.28 13.02
C THR A 46 -5.46 -17.20 14.22
N TRP A 47 -5.57 -18.50 13.95
CA TRP A 47 -5.72 -19.52 14.99
C TRP A 47 -4.36 -19.94 15.57
N VAL A 48 -4.33 -20.01 16.91
CA VAL A 48 -3.31 -20.73 17.67
C VAL A 48 -3.83 -22.14 17.93
N GLU A 49 -3.09 -23.13 17.46
CA GLU A 49 -3.45 -24.54 17.63
C GLU A 49 -3.12 -25.04 19.05
N GLU A 50 -3.52 -26.27 19.37
CA GLU A 50 -3.37 -26.83 20.72
C GLU A 50 -1.90 -26.94 21.18
N ASN A 51 -0.96 -26.96 20.24
CA ASN A 51 0.48 -26.93 20.47
C ASN A 51 1.03 -25.52 20.82
N GLY A 52 0.15 -24.51 20.93
CA GLY A 52 0.52 -23.13 21.27
C GLY A 52 1.15 -22.36 20.12
N MET A 53 1.09 -22.87 18.89
CA MET A 53 1.68 -22.22 17.72
C MET A 53 0.62 -21.79 16.72
N THR A 54 0.91 -20.68 16.05
CA THR A 54 0.28 -20.34 14.77
C THR A 54 1.25 -20.66 13.62
N PHE A 55 1.18 -19.93 12.51
CA PHE A 55 2.10 -20.05 11.38
C PHE A 55 3.32 -19.11 11.52
N ASP A 56 4.31 -19.28 10.64
CA ASP A 56 5.49 -18.41 10.59
C ASP A 56 5.17 -17.05 9.93
N TYR A 57 4.87 -16.05 10.76
CA TYR A 57 4.57 -14.69 10.31
C TYR A 57 5.71 -13.99 9.56
N ARG A 58 6.94 -14.55 9.56
CA ARG A 58 8.03 -14.03 8.71
C ARG A 58 7.65 -14.02 7.24
N TYR A 59 6.79 -14.94 6.81
CA TYR A 59 6.23 -14.94 5.45
C TYR A 59 5.59 -13.59 5.08
N TYR A 60 4.60 -13.11 5.85
CA TYR A 60 3.94 -11.83 5.56
C TYR A 60 4.86 -10.63 5.81
N LYS A 61 5.80 -10.73 6.75
CA LYS A 61 6.82 -9.70 6.95
C LYS A 61 7.66 -9.48 5.68
N GLU A 62 8.13 -10.56 5.05
CA GLU A 62 8.90 -10.46 3.81
C GLU A 62 8.04 -9.97 2.64
N ARG A 63 6.76 -10.35 2.59
CA ARG A 63 5.81 -9.81 1.60
C ARG A 63 5.63 -8.30 1.74
N ILE A 64 5.48 -7.76 2.95
CA ILE A 64 5.45 -6.31 3.15
C ILE A 64 6.75 -5.67 2.67
N HIS A 65 7.92 -6.25 2.99
CA HIS A 65 9.19 -5.70 2.52
C HIS A 65 9.32 -5.67 0.99
N LEU A 66 8.81 -6.70 0.29
CA LEU A 66 8.74 -6.72 -1.17
C LEU A 66 7.87 -5.58 -1.70
N LEU A 67 6.65 -5.45 -1.17
CA LEU A 67 5.72 -4.40 -1.58
C LEU A 67 6.26 -2.99 -1.28
N CYS A 68 6.89 -2.77 -0.11
CA CYS A 68 7.54 -1.50 0.17
C CYS A 68 8.65 -1.20 -0.83
N ARG A 69 9.48 -2.17 -1.21
CA ARG A 69 10.54 -1.97 -2.22
C ARG A 69 9.98 -1.58 -3.58
N GLU A 70 8.83 -2.14 -3.97
CA GLU A 70 8.19 -1.82 -5.24
C GLU A 70 7.78 -0.35 -5.39
N VAL A 71 7.45 0.31 -4.29
CA VAL A 71 7.02 1.71 -4.26
C VAL A 71 8.05 2.63 -3.60
N ASN A 72 9.28 2.16 -3.41
CA ASN A 72 10.34 2.93 -2.78
C ASN A 72 11.15 3.72 -3.83
N GLN A 73 11.51 4.96 -3.47
CA GLN A 73 12.29 5.89 -4.27
C GLN A 73 11.71 6.15 -5.68
N ILE A 74 10.39 6.28 -5.76
CA ILE A 74 9.67 6.56 -7.01
C ILE A 74 8.55 7.59 -6.77
N PHE A 75 8.13 8.28 -7.83
CA PHE A 75 6.94 9.14 -7.78
C PHE A 75 5.70 8.31 -8.09
N LEU A 76 4.67 8.37 -7.25
CA LEU A 76 3.42 7.63 -7.45
C LEU A 76 2.39 8.55 -8.10
N MET A 77 1.73 8.04 -9.14
CA MET A 77 0.61 8.71 -9.80
C MET A 77 -0.59 7.78 -9.92
N PRO A 78 -1.83 8.27 -9.70
CA PRO A 78 -3.01 7.43 -9.77
C PRO A 78 -3.40 7.15 -11.22
N GLU A 79 -3.58 5.88 -11.57
CA GLU A 79 -4.00 5.46 -12.91
C GLU A 79 -5.49 5.76 -13.17
N PHE A 80 -6.33 5.69 -12.14
CA PHE A 80 -7.79 5.75 -12.27
C PHE A 80 -8.41 7.06 -11.77
N SER A 81 -7.62 8.13 -11.64
CA SER A 81 -8.15 9.42 -11.20
C SER A 81 -9.10 10.01 -12.24
N PRO A 82 -10.31 10.46 -11.86
CA PRO A 82 -11.25 11.09 -12.79
C PRO A 82 -10.81 12.50 -13.23
N PHE A 83 -9.79 13.07 -12.57
CA PHE A 83 -9.34 14.45 -12.78
C PHE A 83 -7.95 14.53 -13.43
N LEU A 84 -7.35 13.38 -13.74
CA LEU A 84 -6.01 13.28 -14.29
C LEU A 84 -6.04 12.47 -15.57
N GLN A 85 -5.49 13.03 -16.64
CA GLN A 85 -5.23 12.28 -17.87
C GLN A 85 -3.74 12.02 -17.96
N TYR A 86 -3.35 10.91 -18.58
CA TYR A 86 -1.96 10.67 -18.91
C TYR A 86 -1.78 10.19 -20.34
N SER A 87 -0.59 10.43 -20.87
CA SER A 87 -0.12 9.98 -22.18
C SER A 87 1.38 9.70 -22.07
N GLU A 88 1.95 8.97 -23.02
CA GLU A 88 3.35 8.59 -22.97
C GLU A 88 4.01 8.70 -24.36
N ASP A 89 5.33 8.83 -24.35
CA ASP A 89 6.18 8.58 -25.50
C ASP A 89 7.32 7.61 -25.11
N GLU A 90 8.35 7.52 -25.94
CA GLU A 90 9.50 6.63 -25.72
C GLU A 90 10.21 6.89 -24.38
N ASN A 91 10.26 8.14 -23.89
CA ASN A 91 11.10 8.54 -22.76
C ASN A 91 10.31 9.08 -21.57
N TYR A 92 9.08 9.56 -21.78
CA TYR A 92 8.33 10.28 -20.75
C TYR A 92 6.90 9.78 -20.57
N LEU A 93 6.41 9.91 -19.33
CA LEU A 93 4.99 9.96 -19.01
C LEU A 93 4.58 11.42 -18.78
N TYR A 94 3.49 11.83 -19.44
CA TYR A 94 2.92 13.16 -19.33
C TYR A 94 1.57 13.11 -18.63
N PHE A 95 1.48 13.73 -17.45
CA PHE A 95 0.22 13.87 -16.73
C PHE A 95 -0.38 15.25 -16.99
N THR A 96 -1.63 15.28 -17.42
CA THR A 96 -2.38 16.52 -17.66
C THR A 96 -3.42 16.71 -16.57
N PHE A 97 -3.21 17.73 -15.74
CA PHE A 97 -4.13 18.16 -14.69
C PHE A 97 -4.53 19.62 -14.93
N ASN A 98 -5.83 19.91 -15.00
CA ASN A 98 -6.34 21.26 -15.19
C ASN A 98 -5.60 22.04 -16.31
N HIS A 99 -5.52 21.44 -17.49
CA HIS A 99 -4.82 21.96 -18.69
C HIS A 99 -3.30 22.16 -18.55
N LYS A 100 -2.68 21.77 -17.44
CA LYS A 100 -1.23 21.84 -17.21
C LYS A 100 -0.61 20.46 -17.30
N LYS A 101 0.51 20.36 -18.01
CA LYS A 101 1.27 19.13 -18.16
C LYS A 101 2.38 19.03 -17.10
N ILE A 102 2.58 17.82 -16.58
CA ILE A 102 3.63 17.45 -15.63
C ILE A 102 4.37 16.26 -16.23
N PRO A 103 5.58 16.45 -16.80
CA PRO A 103 6.36 15.36 -17.36
C PRO A 103 7.18 14.64 -16.28
N PHE A 104 7.33 13.32 -16.43
CA PHE A 104 8.24 12.48 -15.66
C PHE A 104 8.97 11.51 -16.60
N LEU A 105 10.23 11.19 -16.31
CA LEU A 105 10.91 10.04 -16.93
C LEU A 105 10.15 8.76 -16.58
N ARG A 106 10.13 7.78 -17.48
CA ARG A 106 9.40 6.52 -17.28
C ARG A 106 9.90 5.77 -16.04
N GLU A 107 11.19 5.81 -15.78
CA GLU A 107 11.82 5.16 -14.62
C GLU A 107 11.53 5.83 -13.27
N ASP A 108 11.14 7.11 -13.28
CA ASP A 108 10.96 7.91 -12.05
C ASP A 108 9.51 7.96 -11.56
N VAL A 109 8.56 7.44 -12.35
CA VAL A 109 7.14 7.46 -12.01
C VAL A 109 6.48 6.10 -12.15
N ARG A 110 5.61 5.77 -11.21
CA ARG A 110 4.80 4.55 -11.23
C ARG A 110 3.32 4.91 -11.26
N LEU A 111 2.62 4.38 -12.25
CA LEU A 111 1.16 4.33 -12.25
C LEU A 111 0.70 3.30 -11.24
N MET A 112 -0.11 3.76 -10.30
CA MET A 112 -0.71 2.92 -9.27
C MET A 112 -2.17 2.66 -9.63
N PRO A 113 -2.66 1.41 -9.53
CA PRO A 113 -4.02 1.03 -9.92
C PRO A 113 -5.06 1.49 -8.88
N MET A 114 -5.14 2.80 -8.67
CA MET A 114 -5.95 3.48 -7.66
C MET A 114 -6.40 4.86 -8.17
N THR A 115 -7.44 5.40 -7.54
CA THR A 115 -8.06 6.67 -7.95
C THR A 115 -7.28 7.89 -7.49
N ASN A 116 -6.51 7.76 -6.42
CA ASN A 116 -5.70 8.83 -5.85
C ASN A 116 -4.53 8.23 -5.05
N ILE A 117 -3.47 9.00 -4.81
CA ILE A 117 -2.38 8.56 -3.92
C ILE A 117 -2.66 9.13 -2.54
N THR A 118 -3.38 8.36 -1.73
CA THR A 118 -3.63 8.71 -0.32
C THR A 118 -3.30 7.52 0.58
N VAL A 119 -3.18 7.74 1.88
CA VAL A 119 -2.91 6.66 2.83
C VAL A 119 -4.04 5.63 2.88
N GLU A 120 -5.28 6.04 2.60
CA GLU A 120 -6.45 5.16 2.47
C GLU A 120 -6.29 4.21 1.29
N GLU A 121 -6.06 4.75 0.09
CA GLU A 121 -5.89 3.98 -1.15
C GLU A 121 -4.65 3.08 -1.10
N LEU A 122 -3.54 3.58 -0.55
CA LEU A 122 -2.34 2.79 -0.35
C LEU A 122 -2.60 1.62 0.60
N SER A 123 -3.28 1.84 1.74
CA SER A 123 -3.60 0.76 2.67
C SER A 123 -4.47 -0.32 2.03
N ARG A 124 -5.43 0.07 1.17
CA ARG A 124 -6.25 -0.86 0.39
C ARG A 124 -5.42 -1.62 -0.64
N TRP A 125 -4.51 -0.97 -1.34
CA TRP A 125 -3.60 -1.62 -2.28
C TRP A 125 -2.75 -2.69 -1.58
N PHE A 126 -2.12 -2.38 -0.44
CA PHE A 126 -1.36 -3.37 0.33
C PHE A 126 -2.23 -4.57 0.77
N VAL A 127 -3.45 -4.33 1.26
CA VAL A 127 -4.38 -5.42 1.59
C VAL A 127 -4.63 -6.31 0.38
N ASN A 128 -5.03 -5.71 -0.75
CA ASN A 128 -5.32 -6.45 -1.99
C ASN A 128 -4.10 -7.27 -2.43
N GLU A 129 -2.90 -6.70 -2.42
CA GLU A 129 -1.68 -7.42 -2.78
C GLU A 129 -1.43 -8.62 -1.86
N LEU A 130 -1.60 -8.44 -0.53
CA LEU A 130 -1.37 -9.51 0.45
C LEU A 130 -2.42 -10.62 0.39
N THR A 131 -3.64 -10.32 -0.07
CA THR A 131 -4.76 -11.26 -0.09
C THR A 131 -5.01 -11.92 -1.45
N LYS A 132 -4.25 -11.55 -2.50
CA LYS A 132 -4.32 -12.18 -3.83
C LYS A 132 -4.19 -13.71 -3.83
N ASP A 133 -3.44 -14.26 -2.88
CA ASP A 133 -3.22 -15.70 -2.75
C ASP A 133 -4.10 -16.29 -1.65
N GLU A 134 -5.31 -16.71 -2.02
CA GLU A 134 -6.28 -17.30 -1.09
C GLU A 134 -5.81 -18.61 -0.47
N GLU A 135 -4.98 -19.39 -1.17
CA GLU A 135 -4.50 -20.67 -0.67
C GLU A 135 -3.48 -20.46 0.46
N GLU A 136 -2.61 -19.45 0.36
CA GLU A 136 -1.73 -19.07 1.46
C GLU A 136 -2.51 -18.51 2.66
N LEU A 137 -3.58 -17.73 2.45
CA LEU A 137 -4.46 -17.27 3.54
C LEU A 137 -5.11 -18.46 4.27
N LYS A 138 -5.62 -19.45 3.53
CA LYS A 138 -6.23 -20.67 4.10
C LYS A 138 -5.19 -21.50 4.86
N LYS A 139 -4.02 -21.73 4.26
CA LYS A 139 -2.89 -22.47 4.84
C LYS A 139 -2.42 -21.86 6.17
N HIS A 140 -2.35 -20.52 6.23
CA HIS A 140 -1.99 -19.77 7.43
C HIS A 140 -3.18 -19.46 8.36
N ARG A 141 -4.39 -19.94 8.00
CA ARG A 141 -5.62 -19.79 8.79
C ARG A 141 -5.89 -18.33 9.17
N ILE A 142 -5.67 -17.42 8.22
CA ILE A 142 -5.93 -16.00 8.42
C ILE A 142 -7.44 -15.77 8.37
N GLU A 143 -7.97 -15.18 9.42
CA GLU A 143 -9.40 -14.81 9.54
C GLU A 143 -9.62 -13.32 9.27
N LYS A 144 -8.62 -12.49 9.62
CA LYS A 144 -8.63 -11.04 9.38
C LYS A 144 -7.22 -10.52 9.09
N LEU A 145 -7.12 -9.58 8.16
CA LEU A 145 -5.88 -8.86 7.84
C LEU A 145 -6.17 -7.36 7.87
N VAL A 146 -5.34 -6.59 8.57
CA VAL A 146 -5.41 -5.11 8.61
C VAL A 146 -4.07 -4.54 8.20
N VAL A 147 -4.07 -3.61 7.25
CA VAL A 147 -2.89 -2.80 6.93
C VAL A 147 -3.18 -1.36 7.30
N LYS A 148 -2.21 -0.71 7.94
CA LYS A 148 -2.19 0.76 8.08
C LYS A 148 -1.00 1.33 7.33
N VAL A 149 -1.21 2.45 6.65
CA VAL A 149 -0.14 3.22 6.01
C VAL A 149 -0.08 4.59 6.68
N PHE A 150 1.10 4.97 7.12
CA PHE A 150 1.38 6.25 7.77
C PHE A 150 2.11 7.16 6.80
N SER A 151 1.64 8.38 6.61
CA SER A 151 2.38 9.43 5.88
C SER A 151 3.34 10.20 6.79
N ALA A 152 3.07 10.20 8.11
CA ALA A 152 3.90 10.76 9.15
C ALA A 152 3.62 10.05 10.49
N PRO A 153 4.51 10.15 11.51
CA PRO A 153 4.22 9.63 12.84
C PRO A 153 2.89 10.17 13.39
N GLY A 154 2.00 9.26 13.81
CA GLY A 154 0.69 9.63 14.36
C GLY A 154 -0.42 9.91 13.33
N GLN A 155 -0.12 9.88 12.02
CA GLN A 155 -1.10 10.07 10.96
C GLN A 155 -1.12 8.87 10.01
N SER A 156 -2.24 8.14 9.97
CA SER A 156 -2.42 6.97 9.11
C SER A 156 -3.88 6.76 8.73
N ALA A 157 -4.09 6.02 7.65
CA ALA A 157 -5.34 5.33 7.38
C ALA A 157 -5.13 3.81 7.33
N SER A 158 -6.23 3.07 7.34
CA SER A 158 -6.22 1.62 7.36
C SER A 158 -7.29 1.02 6.45
N HIS A 159 -6.98 -0.15 5.90
CA HIS A 159 -7.95 -1.01 5.25
C HIS A 159 -7.87 -2.42 5.84
N GLU A 160 -8.97 -3.15 5.77
CA GLU A 160 -9.07 -4.49 6.32
C GLU A 160 -9.76 -5.46 5.38
N TRP A 161 -9.30 -6.71 5.43
CA TRP A 161 -9.91 -7.86 4.78
C TRP A 161 -10.35 -8.86 5.84
N HIS A 162 -11.47 -9.51 5.59
CA HIS A 162 -12.02 -10.59 6.40
C HIS A 162 -12.37 -11.77 5.50
N LYS A 163 -12.23 -12.98 6.05
CA LYS A 163 -12.58 -14.23 5.39
C LYS A 163 -14.09 -14.43 5.24
#